data_AF-A0A9E3KDD1-F1
#
_entry.id   AF-A0A9E3KDD1-F1
#
_cell.length_a   1.000
_cell.length_b   1.000
_cell.length_c   1.000
_cell.angle_alpha   90.00
_cell.angle_beta   90.00
_cell.angle_gamma   90.00
#
_symmetry.space_group_name_H-M   'P 1'
#
loop_
_entity.id
_entity.type
_entity.pdbx_description
1 polymer ?
#
loop_
_entity_poly.entity_id
_entity_poly.type
_entity_poly.pdbx_seq_one_letter_code
_entity_poly.pdbx_strand_id
1 'polypeptide(L)'
;MAVAAILSVAAMEATAHTQSQAQAAPTAAVALEPVAGQRTGVWQPRARLKQVPIWPGNAPDGTLRPQPPENVETYKEPPEFGGKSEAVLDIAVPTMTIMPPSGRNTGTAVIVFPGGGFQKVFITLEGTEICEWLITRGITCIVSKYRAPGGNDYWDDGLQRHITPKIMRALQDAQRTIRLVRS
;
A
#
# COMPACT_ATOMS: atom_id res chain seq x y z
N MET A 1 -19.82 -16.66 57.23
CA MET A 1 -19.24 -17.04 58.54
C MET A 1 -17.89 -17.67 58.28
N ALA A 2 -16.87 -17.16 58.97
CA ALA A 2 -15.45 -17.37 58.72
C ALA A 2 -14.95 -18.77 59.07
N VAL A 3 -13.87 -19.21 58.42
CA VAL A 3 -12.75 -19.90 59.08
C VAL A 3 -11.45 -19.43 58.42
N ALA A 4 -10.51 -18.99 59.26
CA ALA A 4 -9.18 -18.51 58.92
C ALA A 4 -8.13 -19.64 58.97
N ALA A 5 -7.04 -19.52 58.20
CA ALA A 5 -5.76 -20.15 58.52
C ALA A 5 -4.62 -19.41 57.79
N ILE A 6 -3.80 -18.64 58.51
CA ILE A 6 -2.45 -18.96 58.99
C ILE A 6 -1.36 -18.32 58.12
N LEU A 7 -0.63 -17.43 58.78
CA LEU A 7 0.57 -16.72 58.38
C LEU A 7 1.76 -17.68 58.28
N SER A 8 2.59 -17.56 57.24
CA SER A 8 4.02 -17.87 57.33
C SER A 8 4.77 -17.04 56.30
N VAL A 9 5.49 -16.05 56.81
CA VAL A 9 6.53 -15.32 56.08
C VAL A 9 7.77 -16.21 56.11
N ALA A 10 8.14 -16.75 54.95
CA ALA A 10 9.46 -17.31 54.73
C ALA A 10 10.19 -16.40 53.75
N ALA A 11 11.28 -15.80 54.21
CA ALA A 11 12.26 -15.17 53.35
C ALA A 11 12.88 -16.25 52.46
N MET A 12 12.95 -16.01 51.15
CA MET A 12 13.77 -16.80 50.24
C MET A 12 14.53 -15.84 49.33
N GLU A 13 15.83 -16.13 49.22
CA GLU A 13 16.90 -15.31 48.70
C GLU A 13 16.73 -14.96 47.22
N ALA A 14 17.24 -13.77 46.85
CA ALA A 14 17.31 -13.31 45.48
C ALA A 14 18.25 -14.21 44.66
N THR A 15 17.68 -15.13 43.91
CA THR A 15 18.37 -15.83 42.82
C THR A 15 18.17 -15.02 41.53
N ALA A 16 19.28 -14.53 40.98
CA ALA A 16 19.31 -13.82 39.71
C ALA A 16 18.88 -14.77 38.59
N HIS A 17 17.66 -14.59 38.06
CA HIS A 17 17.25 -15.21 36.82
C HIS A 17 17.85 -14.42 35.65
N THR A 18 18.85 -15.01 35.00
CA THR A 18 19.32 -14.61 33.67
C THR A 18 18.16 -14.78 32.69
N GLN A 19 17.50 -13.68 32.30
CA GLN A 19 16.58 -13.67 31.17
C GLN A 19 17.38 -13.84 29.88
N SER A 20 17.26 -15.00 29.25
CA SER A 20 17.67 -15.20 27.87
C SER A 20 16.77 -14.36 26.97
N GLN A 21 17.29 -13.22 26.48
CA GLN A 21 16.66 -12.49 25.39
C GLN A 21 16.81 -13.32 24.11
N ALA A 22 15.74 -13.98 23.70
CA ALA A 22 15.64 -14.47 22.33
C ALA A 22 15.55 -13.25 21.40
N GLN A 23 16.68 -12.89 20.79
CA GLN A 23 16.70 -11.96 19.66
C GLN A 23 15.92 -12.58 18.51
N ALA A 24 14.74 -12.02 18.23
CA ALA A 24 14.05 -12.27 16.98
C ALA A 24 14.96 -11.79 15.84
N ALA A 25 15.37 -12.71 14.98
CA ALA A 25 16.11 -12.39 13.78
C ALA A 25 15.29 -11.42 12.92
N PRO A 26 15.90 -10.40 12.29
CA PRO A 26 15.20 -9.52 11.39
C PRO A 26 14.63 -10.37 10.25
N THR A 27 13.32 -10.36 10.07
CA THR A 27 12.70 -10.86 8.86
C THR A 27 13.17 -9.93 7.75
N ALA A 28 14.19 -10.36 6.99
CA ALA A 28 14.66 -9.60 5.85
C ALA A 28 13.47 -9.40 4.91
N ALA A 29 13.10 -8.13 4.69
CA ALA A 29 12.21 -7.79 3.59
C ALA A 29 12.88 -8.31 2.32
N VAL A 30 12.22 -9.25 1.63
CA VAL A 30 12.70 -9.71 0.33
C VAL A 30 12.62 -8.51 -0.60
N ALA A 31 13.76 -7.94 -0.94
CA ALA A 31 13.84 -6.90 -1.96
C ALA A 31 13.41 -7.54 -3.28
N LEU A 32 12.28 -7.09 -3.82
CA LEU A 32 11.88 -7.46 -5.17
C LEU A 32 12.88 -6.81 -6.13
N GLU A 33 13.72 -7.63 -6.75
CA GLU A 33 14.63 -7.18 -7.79
C GLU A 33 13.83 -6.91 -9.08
N PRO A 34 14.00 -5.76 -9.76
CA PRO A 34 13.38 -5.51 -11.05
C PRO A 34 14.03 -6.41 -12.12
N VAL A 35 13.22 -7.11 -12.92
CA VAL A 35 13.74 -8.12 -13.88
C VAL A 35 13.34 -7.85 -15.34
N ALA A 36 12.24 -7.15 -15.62
CA ALA A 36 11.69 -7.06 -17.00
C ALA A 36 11.66 -5.65 -17.62
N GLY A 37 12.48 -4.74 -17.09
CA GLY A 37 12.69 -3.41 -17.64
C GLY A 37 11.69 -2.35 -17.14
N GLN A 38 12.15 -1.10 -17.19
CA GLN A 38 11.34 0.09 -17.00
C GLN A 38 10.71 0.46 -18.35
N ARG A 39 9.41 0.76 -18.36
CA ARG A 39 8.77 1.39 -19.52
C ARG A 39 8.24 2.77 -19.14
N THR A 40 8.71 3.79 -19.85
CA THR A 40 8.11 5.11 -19.79
C THR A 40 6.71 5.06 -20.39
N GLY A 41 5.73 5.62 -19.68
CA GLY A 41 4.36 5.71 -20.13
C GLY A 41 3.34 5.45 -19.03
N VAL A 42 2.14 5.97 -19.24
CA VAL A 42 1.05 5.85 -18.27
C VAL A 42 0.60 4.39 -18.15
N TRP A 43 0.56 3.87 -16.93
CA TRP A 43 -0.02 2.58 -16.61
C TRP A 43 -1.52 2.59 -16.90
N GLN A 44 -1.97 1.58 -17.65
CA GLN A 44 -3.37 1.36 -18.02
C GLN A 44 -3.82 0.00 -17.47
N PRO A 45 -5.04 -0.10 -16.95
CA PRO A 45 -5.58 -1.38 -16.51
C PRO A 45 -5.88 -2.31 -17.69
N ARG A 46 -6.23 -3.57 -17.40
CA ARG A 46 -6.68 -4.53 -18.43
C ARG A 46 -7.82 -3.94 -19.28
N ALA A 47 -7.85 -4.31 -20.56
CA ALA A 47 -8.87 -3.86 -21.50
C ALA A 47 -10.29 -4.04 -20.92
N ARG A 48 -11.13 -3.02 -21.09
CA ARG A 48 -12.52 -2.87 -20.56
C ARG A 48 -12.66 -2.38 -19.12
N LEU A 49 -11.58 -2.25 -18.35
CA LEU A 49 -11.65 -1.60 -17.03
C LEU A 49 -11.69 -0.07 -17.19
N LYS A 50 -12.53 0.58 -16.39
CA LYS A 50 -12.67 2.04 -16.41
C LYS A 50 -11.65 2.66 -15.46
N GLN A 51 -10.64 3.34 -16.01
CA GLN A 51 -9.74 4.21 -15.26
C GLN A 51 -10.21 5.66 -15.38
N VAL A 52 -10.27 6.38 -14.26
CA VAL A 52 -10.77 7.75 -14.21
C VAL A 52 -9.80 8.62 -13.40
N PRO A 53 -9.39 9.80 -13.90
CA PRO A 53 -8.71 10.79 -13.07
C PRO A 53 -9.57 11.20 -11.87
N ILE A 54 -8.98 11.29 -10.68
CA ILE A 54 -9.75 11.65 -9.47
C ILE A 54 -9.93 13.18 -9.31
N TRP A 55 -9.17 13.96 -10.08
CA TRP A 55 -9.27 15.41 -10.16
C TRP A 55 -9.81 15.81 -11.53
N PRO A 56 -10.68 16.85 -11.62
CA PRO A 56 -11.24 17.32 -12.90
C PRO A 56 -10.21 18.00 -13.81
N GLY A 57 -9.02 18.30 -13.28
CA GLY A 57 -7.88 18.85 -13.99
C GLY A 57 -6.61 18.49 -13.22
N ASN A 58 -5.72 19.46 -13.04
CA ASN A 58 -4.56 19.26 -12.17
C ASN A 58 -5.01 19.02 -10.72
N ALA A 59 -4.32 18.11 -10.03
CA ALA A 59 -4.52 17.93 -8.61
C ALA A 59 -4.23 19.25 -7.85
N PRO A 60 -4.93 19.53 -6.74
CA PRO A 60 -4.56 20.62 -5.85
C PRO A 60 -3.10 20.51 -5.46
N ASP A 61 -2.47 21.66 -5.30
CA ASP A 61 -1.04 21.75 -4.98
C ASP A 61 -0.18 21.00 -6.01
N GLY A 62 -0.60 21.15 -7.28
CA GLY A 62 0.02 20.56 -8.46
C GLY A 62 1.55 20.56 -8.40
N THR A 63 2.14 19.58 -9.06
CA THR A 63 3.52 19.12 -8.88
C THR A 63 4.48 20.23 -8.42
N LEU A 64 4.75 20.31 -7.11
CA LEU A 64 5.70 21.25 -6.50
C LEU A 64 7.11 21.18 -7.12
N ARG A 65 7.35 20.16 -7.95
CA ARG A 65 8.53 19.95 -8.79
C ARG A 65 8.08 19.38 -10.14
N PRO A 66 8.74 19.71 -11.25
CA PRO A 66 8.62 18.94 -12.47
C PRO A 66 8.82 17.45 -12.13
N GLN A 67 7.81 16.62 -12.36
CA GLN A 67 7.97 15.17 -12.25
C GLN A 67 8.37 14.62 -13.61
N PRO A 68 9.28 13.63 -13.67
CA PRO A 68 9.51 12.91 -14.91
C PRO A 68 8.21 12.22 -15.37
N PRO A 69 8.12 11.79 -16.64
CA PRO A 69 6.97 11.04 -17.11
C PRO A 69 6.74 9.79 -16.26
N GLU A 70 5.46 9.44 -16.04
CA GLU A 70 5.09 8.21 -15.32
C GLU A 70 5.83 7.01 -15.91
N ASN A 71 6.33 6.15 -15.02
CA ASN A 71 7.13 4.98 -15.38
C ASN A 71 6.53 3.72 -14.75
N VAL A 72 6.63 2.61 -15.45
CA VAL A 72 6.19 1.30 -14.96
C VAL A 72 7.38 0.36 -14.87
N GLU A 73 7.62 -0.15 -13.67
CA GLU A 73 8.63 -1.16 -13.38
C GLU A 73 7.97 -2.53 -13.25
N THR A 74 8.57 -3.54 -13.88
CA THR A 74 8.13 -4.93 -13.73
C THR A 74 9.11 -5.73 -12.87
N TYR A 75 8.58 -6.33 -11.82
CA TYR A 75 9.27 -7.18 -10.87
C TYR A 75 8.97 -8.65 -11.16
N LYS A 76 9.92 -9.53 -10.85
CA LYS A 76 9.71 -10.97 -10.93
C LYS A 76 9.06 -11.44 -9.65
N GLU A 77 7.99 -12.21 -9.80
CA GLU A 77 7.34 -12.88 -8.67
C GLU A 77 7.54 -14.39 -8.79
N PRO A 78 7.38 -15.14 -7.69
CA PRO A 78 7.25 -16.59 -7.78
C PRO A 78 6.08 -16.97 -8.72
N PRO A 79 6.18 -18.08 -9.47
CA PRO A 79 5.13 -18.52 -10.39
C PRO A 79 3.76 -18.68 -9.72
N GLU A 80 3.72 -19.01 -8.43
CA GLU A 80 2.50 -19.16 -7.65
C GLU A 80 1.73 -17.82 -7.48
N PHE A 81 2.42 -16.69 -7.63
CA PHE A 81 1.88 -15.33 -7.57
C PHE A 81 1.84 -14.65 -8.94
N GLY A 82 1.67 -15.42 -10.02
CA GLY A 82 1.52 -14.88 -11.37
C GLY A 82 2.84 -14.55 -12.09
N GLY A 83 3.98 -14.81 -11.46
CA GLY A 83 5.32 -14.76 -12.08
C GLY A 83 5.88 -13.35 -12.32
N LYS A 84 5.06 -12.30 -12.22
CA LYS A 84 5.49 -10.91 -12.32
C LYS A 84 4.47 -9.95 -11.70
N SER A 85 4.98 -8.80 -11.24
CA SER A 85 4.17 -7.68 -10.76
C SER A 85 4.64 -6.37 -11.38
N GLU A 86 3.76 -5.37 -11.44
CA GLU A 86 4.09 -4.02 -11.88
C GLU A 86 3.97 -3.02 -10.73
N ALA A 87 4.95 -2.11 -10.63
CA ALA A 87 4.85 -0.89 -9.82
C ALA A 87 4.87 0.34 -10.72
N VAL A 88 4.11 1.36 -10.34
CA VAL A 88 4.04 2.64 -11.05
C VAL A 88 4.76 3.71 -10.24
N LEU A 89 5.62 4.46 -10.91
CA LEU A 89 6.47 5.50 -10.36
C LEU A 89 6.14 6.84 -11.03
N ASP A 90 6.55 7.93 -10.40
CA ASP A 90 6.44 9.29 -10.97
C ASP A 90 5.00 9.69 -11.34
N ILE A 91 4.07 9.29 -10.48
CA ILE A 91 2.63 9.50 -10.67
C ILE A 91 2.31 10.97 -10.38
N ALA A 92 2.10 11.74 -11.44
CA ALA A 92 1.63 13.12 -11.35
C ALA A 92 0.09 13.24 -11.42
N VAL A 93 -0.54 12.36 -12.20
CA VAL A 93 -1.99 12.36 -12.43
C VAL A 93 -2.60 11.15 -11.72
N PRO A 94 -3.18 11.33 -10.52
CA PRO A 94 -3.77 10.22 -9.79
C PRO A 94 -5.09 9.78 -10.43
N THR A 95 -5.32 8.48 -10.45
CA THR A 95 -6.50 7.85 -11.05
C THR A 95 -7.09 6.79 -10.14
N MET A 96 -8.38 6.51 -10.28
CA MET A 96 -8.99 5.31 -9.73
C MET A 96 -9.40 4.37 -10.87
N THR A 97 -9.18 3.07 -10.68
CA THR A 97 -9.62 2.03 -11.61
C THR A 97 -10.77 1.27 -10.98
N ILE A 98 -11.93 1.24 -11.64
CA ILE A 98 -13.13 0.56 -11.15
C ILE A 98 -13.19 -0.85 -11.75
N MET A 99 -13.24 -1.85 -10.88
CA MET A 99 -13.39 -3.26 -11.22
C MET A 99 -14.75 -3.75 -10.70
N PRO A 100 -15.74 -3.90 -11.58
CA PRO A 100 -17.08 -4.34 -11.17
C PRO A 100 -17.10 -5.82 -10.77
N PRO A 101 -18.08 -6.25 -9.95
CA PRO A 101 -18.35 -7.66 -9.68
C PRO A 101 -18.46 -8.49 -10.96
N SER A 102 -17.87 -9.68 -10.98
CA SER A 102 -17.96 -10.60 -12.13
C SER A 102 -19.23 -11.47 -12.13
N GLY A 103 -20.12 -11.29 -11.15
CA GLY A 103 -21.32 -12.10 -10.95
C GLY A 103 -22.33 -11.41 -10.04
N ARG A 104 -22.73 -12.07 -8.93
CA ARG A 104 -23.63 -11.47 -7.94
C ARG A 104 -23.09 -10.11 -7.50
N ASN A 105 -23.95 -9.10 -7.44
CA ASN A 105 -23.57 -7.80 -6.87
C ASN A 105 -24.07 -7.73 -5.42
N THR A 106 -23.15 -7.56 -4.48
CA THR A 106 -23.47 -7.44 -3.04
C THR A 106 -23.93 -6.04 -2.63
N GLY A 107 -23.73 -5.03 -3.49
CA GLY A 107 -23.88 -3.62 -3.13
C GLY A 107 -22.69 -3.06 -2.34
N THR A 108 -21.68 -3.88 -2.03
CA THR A 108 -20.47 -3.46 -1.31
C THR A 108 -19.39 -2.98 -2.27
N ALA A 109 -18.69 -1.91 -1.91
CA ALA A 109 -17.49 -1.44 -2.58
C ALA A 109 -16.29 -1.40 -1.63
N VAL A 110 -15.11 -1.75 -2.13
CA VAL A 110 -13.82 -1.67 -1.41
C VAL A 110 -12.84 -0.85 -2.23
N ILE A 111 -12.18 0.11 -1.58
CA ILE A 111 -11.10 0.90 -2.16
C ILE A 111 -9.78 0.32 -1.69
N VAL A 112 -8.92 -0.05 -2.62
CA VAL A 112 -7.57 -0.56 -2.38
C VAL A 112 -6.57 0.57 -2.62
N PHE A 113 -5.73 0.84 -1.62
CA PHE A 113 -4.60 1.74 -1.69
C PHE A 113 -3.32 0.90 -1.69
N PRO A 114 -2.74 0.60 -2.87
CA PRO A 114 -1.55 -0.23 -2.94
C PRO A 114 -0.38 0.43 -2.21
N GLY A 115 0.51 -0.36 -1.62
CA GLY A 115 1.72 0.10 -0.96
C GLY A 115 2.86 0.43 -1.93
N GLY A 116 4.08 0.46 -1.38
CA GLY A 116 5.28 0.98 -2.04
C GLY A 116 5.91 2.19 -1.32
N GLY A 117 5.58 2.39 -0.04
CA GLY A 117 6.26 3.37 0.83
C GLY A 117 6.11 4.83 0.39
N PHE A 118 5.04 5.13 -0.36
CA PHE A 118 4.84 6.42 -1.03
C PHE A 118 5.95 6.82 -2.02
N GLN A 119 6.86 5.90 -2.38
CA GLN A 119 7.86 6.07 -3.42
C GLN A 119 7.34 5.58 -4.78
N LYS A 120 6.57 4.50 -4.75
CA LYS A 120 5.92 3.88 -5.92
C LYS A 120 4.58 3.28 -5.49
N VAL A 121 3.81 2.80 -6.44
CA VAL A 121 2.53 2.11 -6.23
C VAL A 121 2.60 0.73 -6.84
N PHE A 122 2.64 -0.34 -6.04
CA PHE A 122 2.61 -1.73 -6.53
C PHE A 122 1.22 -2.10 -7.07
N ILE A 123 0.91 -1.60 -8.26
CA ILE A 123 -0.44 -1.50 -8.81
C ILE A 123 -1.07 -2.86 -9.14
N THR A 124 -0.27 -3.88 -9.46
CA THR A 124 -0.81 -5.23 -9.70
C THR A 124 -0.88 -6.04 -8.41
N LEU A 125 0.27 -6.30 -7.78
CA LEU A 125 0.41 -7.19 -6.62
C LEU A 125 -0.46 -6.74 -5.44
N GLU A 126 -0.39 -5.45 -5.09
CA GLU A 126 -1.15 -4.89 -3.97
C GLU A 126 -2.39 -4.11 -4.44
N GLY A 127 -2.75 -4.24 -5.72
CA GLY A 127 -3.86 -3.52 -6.33
C GLY A 127 -4.81 -4.45 -7.09
N THR A 128 -4.58 -4.63 -8.38
CA THR A 128 -5.52 -5.36 -9.25
C THR A 128 -5.70 -6.82 -8.84
N GLU A 129 -4.68 -7.49 -8.30
CA GLU A 129 -4.80 -8.89 -7.84
C GLU A 129 -5.72 -9.02 -6.62
N ILE A 130 -5.60 -8.10 -5.66
CA ILE A 130 -6.54 -7.99 -4.53
C ILE A 130 -7.96 -7.77 -5.08
N CYS A 131 -8.10 -6.88 -6.07
CA CYS A 131 -9.40 -6.63 -6.69
C CYS A 131 -9.96 -7.83 -7.45
N GLU A 132 -9.13 -8.61 -8.15
CA GLU A 132 -9.56 -9.84 -8.84
C GLU A 132 -10.20 -10.82 -7.86
N TRP A 133 -9.62 -10.96 -6.67
CA TRP A 133 -10.21 -11.76 -5.59
C TRP A 133 -11.54 -11.20 -5.07
N LEU A 134 -11.65 -9.87 -4.91
CA LEU A 134 -12.87 -9.20 -4.42
C LEU A 134 -14.04 -9.29 -5.41
N ILE A 135 -13.79 -9.08 -6.70
CA ILE A 135 -14.86 -9.06 -7.71
C ILE A 135 -15.53 -10.42 -7.88
N THR A 136 -14.80 -11.52 -7.66
CA THR A 136 -15.35 -12.89 -7.69
C THR A 136 -16.32 -13.16 -6.52
N ARG A 137 -16.24 -12.38 -5.45
CA ARG A 137 -17.12 -12.45 -4.26
C ARG A 137 -18.29 -11.48 -4.34
N GLY A 138 -18.41 -10.80 -5.47
CA GLY A 138 -19.51 -9.89 -5.72
C GLY A 138 -19.32 -8.48 -5.15
N ILE A 139 -18.07 -8.11 -4.84
CA ILE A 139 -17.70 -6.80 -4.30
C ILE A 139 -17.14 -5.94 -5.42
N THR A 140 -17.60 -4.70 -5.55
CA THR A 140 -16.96 -3.73 -6.46
C THR A 140 -15.62 -3.34 -5.87
N CYS A 141 -14.53 -3.50 -6.61
CA CYS A 141 -13.21 -3.11 -6.14
C CYS A 141 -12.69 -1.90 -6.92
N ILE A 142 -12.03 -0.98 -6.21
CA ILE A 142 -11.51 0.26 -6.78
C ILE A 142 -10.03 0.37 -6.41
N VAL A 143 -9.14 0.35 -7.41
CA VAL A 143 -7.70 0.53 -7.18
C VAL A 143 -7.35 2.02 -7.26
N SER A 144 -6.76 2.58 -6.22
CA SER A 144 -6.31 3.98 -6.18
C SER A 144 -4.84 4.10 -6.57
N LYS A 145 -4.56 4.68 -7.75
CA LYS A 145 -3.21 5.09 -8.17
C LYS A 145 -2.97 6.53 -7.73
N TYR A 146 -2.35 6.72 -6.57
CA TYR A 146 -2.12 8.03 -5.94
C TYR A 146 -0.75 8.62 -6.30
N ARG A 147 -0.58 9.94 -6.08
CA ARG A 147 0.69 10.64 -6.38
C ARG A 147 1.87 10.10 -5.56
N ALA A 148 2.95 9.74 -6.26
CA ALA A 148 4.23 9.25 -5.73
C ALA A 148 5.37 9.61 -6.73
N PRO A 149 6.65 9.76 -6.32
CA PRO A 149 7.19 9.55 -4.98
C PRO A 149 6.87 10.69 -4.01
N GLY A 150 7.15 10.50 -2.71
CA GLY A 150 7.03 11.52 -1.67
C GLY A 150 5.61 12.08 -1.51
N GLY A 151 4.60 11.21 -1.62
CA GLY A 151 3.19 11.59 -1.46
C GLY A 151 2.76 11.77 0.00
N ASN A 152 3.50 11.20 0.95
CA ASN A 152 3.31 11.24 2.39
C ASN A 152 4.66 10.98 3.07
N ASP A 153 4.71 10.79 4.40
CA ASP A 153 5.91 10.37 5.14
C ASP A 153 6.60 9.19 4.45
N TYR A 154 7.87 9.37 4.08
CA TYR A 154 8.62 8.38 3.32
C TYR A 154 10.08 8.30 3.80
N TRP A 155 10.74 7.18 3.51
CA TRP A 155 12.18 7.03 3.68
C TRP A 155 12.89 7.46 2.39
N ASP A 156 13.85 8.39 2.50
CA ASP A 156 14.65 8.85 1.37
C ASP A 156 15.99 8.10 1.36
N ASP A 157 16.20 7.27 0.34
CA ASP A 157 17.42 6.46 0.22
C ASP A 157 18.67 7.31 -0.07
N GLY A 158 18.54 8.46 -0.73
CA GLY A 158 19.68 9.34 -1.01
C GLY A 158 20.15 10.07 0.24
N LEU A 159 19.21 10.46 1.11
CA LEU A 159 19.46 11.20 2.34
C LEU A 159 19.55 10.31 3.59
N GLN A 160 19.24 9.01 3.46
CA GLN A 160 19.23 8.03 4.55
C GLN A 160 18.43 8.50 5.78
N ARG A 161 17.25 9.07 5.55
CA ARG A 161 16.38 9.58 6.62
C ARG A 161 14.91 9.59 6.25
N HIS A 162 14.06 9.63 7.27
CA HIS A 162 12.64 9.91 7.10
C HIS A 162 12.41 11.37 6.69
N ILE A 163 11.53 11.57 5.71
CA ILE A 163 11.08 12.86 5.23
C ILE A 163 9.57 12.96 5.41
N THR A 164 9.15 13.99 6.13
CA THR A 164 7.75 14.42 6.22
C THR A 164 7.53 15.56 5.22
N PRO A 165 6.79 15.34 4.12
CA PRO A 165 6.57 16.39 3.14
C PRO A 165 5.63 17.45 3.71
N LYS A 166 5.84 18.71 3.32
CA LYS A 166 4.98 19.84 3.72
C LYS A 166 3.52 19.64 3.28
N ILE A 167 3.30 18.94 2.17
CA ILE A 167 1.98 18.67 1.60
C ILE A 167 1.82 17.15 1.42
N MET A 168 0.82 16.59 2.11
CA MET A 168 0.47 15.17 2.06
C MET A 168 -0.40 14.85 0.84
N ARG A 169 0.20 14.89 -0.36
CA ARG A 169 -0.51 14.68 -1.64
C ARG A 169 -1.25 13.34 -1.73
N ALA A 170 -0.66 12.26 -1.24
CA ALA A 170 -1.30 10.94 -1.24
C ALA A 170 -2.51 10.89 -0.30
N LEU A 171 -2.47 11.61 0.83
CA LEU A 171 -3.63 11.74 1.72
C LEU A 171 -4.76 12.52 1.06
N GLN A 172 -4.44 13.63 0.37
CA GLN A 172 -5.43 14.39 -0.41
C GLN A 172 -6.08 13.51 -1.49
N ASP A 173 -5.27 12.72 -2.21
CA ASP A 173 -5.75 11.80 -3.24
C ASP A 173 -6.64 10.72 -2.64
N ALA A 174 -6.27 10.15 -1.48
CA ALA A 174 -7.09 9.16 -0.79
C ALA A 174 -8.45 9.73 -0.36
N GLN A 175 -8.45 10.90 0.27
CA GLN A 175 -9.67 11.61 0.66
C GLN A 175 -10.55 11.93 -0.55
N ARG A 176 -9.94 12.32 -1.68
CA ARG A 176 -10.66 12.61 -2.92
C ARG A 176 -11.27 11.35 -3.53
N THR A 177 -10.54 10.25 -3.60
CA THR A 177 -11.05 8.95 -4.07
C THR A 177 -12.25 8.52 -3.22
N ILE A 178 -12.13 8.55 -1.89
CA ILE A 178 -13.23 8.21 -0.98
C ILE A 178 -14.46 9.09 -1.24
N ARG A 179 -14.25 10.40 -1.43
CA ARG A 179 -15.34 11.34 -1.71
C ARG A 179 -16.06 11.00 -3.01
N LEU A 180 -15.33 10.66 -4.07
CA LEU A 180 -15.90 10.29 -5.39
C LEU A 180 -16.67 8.97 -5.35
N VAL A 181 -16.21 8.01 -4.56
CA VAL A 181 -16.86 6.70 -4.44
C VAL A 181 -18.16 6.77 -3.65
N ARG A 182 -18.27 7.73 -2.72
CA ARG A 182 -19.45 7.92 -1.87
C ARG A 182 -20.55 8.80 -2.50
N SER A 183 -20.21 9.64 -3.47
CA SER A 183 -21.14 10.60 -4.09
C SER A 183 -22.02 9.99 -5.16
#